data_AF-A0A3S0D8S6-F1
#
_entry.id   AF-A0A3S0D8S6-F1
#
_cell.length_a   1.000
_cell.length_b   1.000
_cell.length_c   1.000
_cell.angle_alpha   90.00
_cell.angle_beta   90.00
_cell.angle_gamma   90.00
#
_symmetry.space_group_name_H-M   'P 1'
#
loop_
_entity.id
_entity.type
_entity.pdbx_description
1 polymer ?
#
loop_
_entity_poly.entity_id
_entity_poly.type
_entity_poly.pdbx_seq_one_letter_code
_entity_poly.pdbx_strand_id
1 'polypeptide(L)' 'MQPYNHVCEDCGYEWEAGHANDREADKALCPRCGSDDTQAHRAG' A
#
# COMPACT_ATOMS: atom_id res chain seq x y z
N MET A 1 13.57 3.95 5.42
CA MET A 1 12.22 3.89 4.84
C MET A 1 12.38 3.13 3.55
N GLN A 2 11.69 1.99 3.40
CA GLN A 2 11.72 1.22 2.16
C GLN A 2 10.51 1.66 1.31
N PRO A 3 10.67 1.88 0.01
CA PRO A 3 9.54 2.16 -0.86
C PRO A 3 8.71 0.89 -1.04
N TYR A 4 7.41 0.99 -0.79
CA TYR A 4 6.43 -0.05 -1.11
C TYR A 4 5.50 0.50 -2.17
N ASN A 5 5.20 -0.33 -3.16
CA ASN A 5 4.17 -0.09 -4.14
C ASN A 5 2.89 -0.75 -3.65
N HIS A 6 1.88 0.07 -3.35
CA HIS A 6 0.58 -0.39 -2.89
C HIS A 6 -0.38 -0.43 -4.05
N VAL A 7 -1.23 -1.46 -4.08
CA VAL A 7 -2.36 -1.56 -4.98
C VAL A 7 -3.61 -1.87 -4.17
N CYS A 8 -4.69 -1.14 -4.42
CA CYS A 8 -5.99 -1.46 -3.84
C CYS A 8 -6.68 -2.49 -4.72
N GLU A 9 -7.06 -3.63 -4.12
CA GLU A 9 -7.76 -4.70 -4.84
C GLU A 9 -9.21 -4.29 -5.19
N ASP A 10 -9.79 -3.36 -4.41
CA ASP A 10 -11.19 -2.93 -4.56
C ASP A 10 -11.38 -1.93 -5.73
N CYS A 11 -10.49 -0.92 -5.81
CA CYS A 11 -10.58 0.14 -6.81
C CYS A 11 -9.46 0.14 -7.87
N GLY A 12 -8.46 -0.74 -7.72
CA GLY A 12 -7.32 -0.85 -8.63
C GLY A 12 -6.35 0.34 -8.59
N TYR A 13 -6.44 1.21 -7.57
CA TYR A 13 -5.54 2.36 -7.45
C TYR A 13 -4.17 1.92 -6.96
N GLU A 14 -3.11 2.38 -7.63
CA GLU A 14 -1.72 2.10 -7.27
C GLU A 14 -1.04 3.37 -6.72
N TRP A 15 -0.28 3.24 -5.62
CA TRP A 15 0.48 4.35 -5.05
C TRP A 15 1.76 3.88 -4.36
N GLU A 16 2.79 4.73 -4.40
CA GLU A 16 4.04 4.49 -3.68
C GLU A 16 3.94 5.09 -2.27
N ALA A 17 4.24 4.28 -1.25
CA ALA A 17 4.32 4.74 0.13
C ALA A 17 5.63 4.28 0.78
N GLY A 18 6.27 5.22 1.47
CA GLY A 18 7.50 4.96 2.22
C GLY A 18 7.17 4.42 3.61
N HIS A 19 7.14 3.10 3.77
CA HIS A 19 6.89 2.48 5.06
C HIS A 19 8.20 2.17 5.81
N ALA A 20 8.11 2.20 7.14
CA ALA A 20 9.24 1.85 8.01
C ALA A 20 9.51 0.32 7.99
N ASN A 21 8.46 -0.49 7.83
CA ASN A 21 8.49 -1.95 7.79
C ASN A 21 7.25 -2.49 7.04
N ASP A 22 7.23 -3.80 6.77
CA ASP A 22 6.14 -4.46 6.04
C ASP A 22 4.80 -4.39 6.80
N ARG A 23 4.83 -4.44 8.14
CA ARG A 23 3.63 -4.39 8.97
C ARG A 23 2.87 -3.06 8.84
N GLU A 24 3.61 -1.96 8.71
CA GLU A 24 3.02 -0.64 8.49
C GLU A 24 2.51 -0.51 7.05
N ALA A 25 3.13 -1.22 6.09
CA ALA A 25 2.66 -1.26 4.71
C ALA A 25 1.34 -2.05 4.59
N ASP A 26 1.23 -3.19 5.28
CA ASP A 26 0.02 -4.04 5.32
C ASP A 26 -1.21 -3.32 5.92
N LYS A 27 -0.99 -2.27 6.71
CA LYS A 27 -2.06 -1.46 7.33
C LYS A 27 -2.45 -0.23 6.50
N ALA A 28 -1.85 -0.02 5.34
CA ALA A 28 -2.14 1.13 4.52
C ALA A 28 -3.56 1.04 3.97
N LEU A 29 -4.40 2.04 4.26
CA LEU A 29 -5.70 2.16 3.63
C LEU A 29 -5.55 2.79 2.25
N CYS A 30 -6.40 2.39 1.32
CA CYS A 30 -6.43 3.00 0.00
C CYS A 30 -6.82 4.49 0.11
N PRO A 31 -5.99 5.43 -0.37
CA PRO A 31 -6.30 6.85 -0.29
C PRO A 31 -7.44 7.28 -1.24
N ARG A 32 -7.85 6.41 -2.18
CA ARG A 32 -8.92 6.70 -3.15
C ARG A 32 -10.30 6.28 -2.64
N CYS A 33 -10.43 5.07 -2.10
CA CYS A 33 -11.72 4.54 -1.65
C CYS A 33 -11.80 4.29 -0.13
N GLY A 34 -10.68 4.33 0.58
CA GLY A 34 -10.62 4.04 2.02
C GLY A 34 -10.66 2.56 2.38
N SER A 35 -10.57 1.64 1.40
CA SER A 35 -10.52 0.20 1.65
C SER A 35 -9.23 -0.21 2.36
N ASP A 36 -9.33 -1.15 3.30
CA ASP A 36 -8.17 -1.82 3.92
C ASP A 36 -7.65 -3.01 3.10
N ASP A 37 -8.40 -3.42 2.08
CA ASP A 37 -8.00 -4.47 1.14
C ASP A 37 -7.01 -3.90 0.12
N THR A 38 -5.74 -3.89 0.52
CA THR A 38 -4.63 -3.38 -0.29
C THR A 38 -3.44 -4.33 -0.19
N GLN A 39 -2.75 -4.53 -1.31
CA GLN A 39 -1.52 -5.32 -1.36
C GLN A 39 -0.32 -4.38 -1.44
N ALA A 40 0.67 -4.62 -0.57
CA ALA A 40 1.93 -3.89 -0.58
C ALA A 40 3.05 -4.77 -1.12
N HIS A 41 3.65 -4.38 -2.24
CA HIS A 41 4.84 -5.02 -2.78
C HIS A 41 6.07 -4.15 -2.51
N ARG A 42 7.16 -4.75 -2.05
CA ARG A 42 8.44 -4.02 -1.94
C ARG A 42 8.89 -3.58 -3.32
N ALA A 43 9.08 -2.27 -3.49
CA ALA A 43 9.75 -1.74 -4.67
C ALA A 43 11.25 -2.00 -4.47
N GLY A 44 11.75 -3.07 -5.13
CA GLY A 44 13.15 -3.50 -5.10
C GLY A 44 14.06 -2.63 -5.97
#